data_AF-A0A2U1ZY46-F1
#
_entry.id   AF-A0A2U1ZY46-F1
#
_cell.length_a   1.000
_cell.length_b   1.000
_cell.length_c   1.000
_cell.angle_alpha   90.00
_cell.angle_beta   90.00
_cell.angle_gamma   90.00
#
_symmetry.space_group_name_H-M   'P 1'
#
loop_
_entity.id
_entity.type
_entity.pdbx_description
1 polymer ?
#
loop_
_entity_poly.entity_id
_entity_poly.type
_entity_poly.pdbx_seq_one_letter_code
_entity_poly.pdbx_strand_id
1 'polypeptide(L)'
;MDLRYDLARYTVRDVASFVGMNDETLRRWVNRGDLISSLTPETPRGASLPFVAVAEVQFFSHLRGQGLSLRAITEGMAAVRDALGPRMLQEGRLAHDGRDTLVDLHDDEAAVEWERARDRQGGIRGIIENALVPITWAEDGLPARVALDRYAGAEVVVDHTVAFGRPILTGLGVRVEDVVEMWLAGDSIETVSREFGVSRELVESLARGYAQAA
;
A
#
# COMPACT_ATOMS: atom_id res chain seq x y z
N MET A 1 -14.13 5.48 17.21
CA MET A 1 -14.05 4.51 16.11
C MET A 1 -13.52 5.24 14.90
N ASP A 2 -12.37 4.80 14.40
CA ASP A 2 -11.70 5.36 13.24
C ASP A 2 -11.80 4.37 12.09
N LEU A 3 -12.54 4.73 11.04
CA LEU A 3 -12.83 3.85 9.90
C LEU A 3 -11.59 3.39 9.14
N ARG A 4 -10.44 4.06 9.33
CA ARG A 4 -9.18 3.68 8.71
C ARG A 4 -8.52 2.46 9.36
N TYR A 5 -8.87 2.19 10.62
CA TYR A 5 -8.28 1.13 11.45
C TYR A 5 -9.30 0.10 11.92
N ASP A 6 -10.51 0.54 12.26
CA ASP A 6 -11.49 -0.25 13.02
C ASP A 6 -12.53 -0.95 12.13
N LEU A 7 -12.47 -0.76 10.81
CA LEU A 7 -13.42 -1.34 9.86
C LEU A 7 -12.68 -2.24 8.85
N ALA A 8 -12.97 -3.55 8.89
CA ALA A 8 -12.49 -4.50 7.90
C ALA A 8 -13.21 -4.25 6.57
N ARG A 9 -12.49 -3.79 5.56
CA ARG A 9 -13.05 -3.43 4.24
C ARG A 9 -12.58 -4.34 3.13
N TYR A 10 -11.38 -4.89 3.28
CA TYR A 10 -10.70 -5.60 2.20
C TYR A 10 -10.38 -7.01 2.63
N THR A 11 -10.48 -7.93 1.70
CA THR A 11 -9.80 -9.22 1.81
C THR A 11 -8.31 -9.02 1.54
N VAL A 12 -7.50 -10.02 1.94
CA VAL A 12 -6.07 -10.04 1.57
C VAL A 12 -5.88 -9.99 0.05
N ARG A 13 -6.77 -10.65 -0.70
CA ARG A 13 -6.71 -10.69 -2.17
C ARG A 13 -6.95 -9.31 -2.78
N ASP A 14 -7.88 -8.55 -2.22
CA ASP A 14 -8.18 -7.19 -2.70
C ASP A 14 -6.93 -6.30 -2.57
N VAL A 15 -6.33 -6.26 -1.38
CA VAL A 15 -5.14 -5.42 -1.13
C VAL A 15 -3.95 -5.88 -1.96
N ALA A 16 -3.71 -7.19 -2.06
CA ALA A 16 -2.66 -7.75 -2.92
C ALA A 16 -2.85 -7.31 -4.38
N SER A 17 -4.09 -7.36 -4.88
CA SER A 17 -4.43 -6.86 -6.21
C SER A 17 -4.20 -5.35 -6.31
N PHE A 18 -4.62 -4.53 -5.34
CA PHE A 18 -4.46 -3.08 -5.42
C PHE A 18 -2.99 -2.65 -5.55
N VAL A 19 -2.09 -3.30 -4.80
CA VAL A 19 -0.66 -2.95 -4.81
C VAL A 19 0.17 -3.73 -5.83
N GLY A 20 -0.41 -4.72 -6.51
CA GLY A 20 0.31 -5.59 -7.45
C GLY A 20 1.27 -6.56 -6.76
N MET A 21 0.94 -7.00 -5.54
CA MET A 21 1.70 -8.00 -4.79
C MET A 21 1.10 -9.38 -4.98
N ASN A 22 1.94 -10.42 -4.92
CA ASN A 22 1.48 -11.80 -4.88
C ASN A 22 0.63 -12.06 -3.61
N ASP A 23 -0.55 -12.68 -3.77
CA ASP A 23 -1.51 -12.94 -2.68
C ASP A 23 -0.91 -13.79 -1.54
N GLU A 24 -0.10 -14.80 -1.85
CA GLU A 24 0.56 -15.64 -0.84
C GLU A 24 1.60 -14.85 -0.02
N THR A 25 2.33 -13.95 -0.69
CA THR A 25 3.28 -13.05 -0.02
C THR A 25 2.56 -12.15 0.98
N LEU A 26 1.46 -11.51 0.56
CA LEU A 26 0.71 -10.64 1.47
C LEU A 26 0.03 -11.44 2.60
N ARG A 27 -0.49 -12.65 2.32
CA ARG A 27 -1.01 -13.54 3.37
C ARG A 27 0.05 -13.85 4.40
N ARG A 28 1.29 -14.13 3.98
CA ARG A 28 2.40 -14.39 4.91
C ARG A 28 2.69 -13.18 5.79
N TRP A 29 2.64 -11.98 5.23
CA TRP A 29 2.82 -10.73 6.00
C TRP A 29 1.70 -10.51 7.01
N VAL A 30 0.46 -10.71 6.61
CA VAL A 30 -0.72 -10.59 7.49
C VAL A 30 -0.68 -11.65 8.61
N ASN A 31 -0.35 -12.90 8.27
CA ASN A 31 -0.30 -14.01 9.22
C ASN A 31 0.85 -13.90 10.23
N ARG A 32 1.86 -13.06 9.97
CA ARG A 32 2.91 -12.76 10.95
C ARG A 32 2.35 -12.03 12.17
N GLY A 33 1.28 -11.23 11.97
CA GLY A 33 0.49 -10.59 13.04
C GLY A 33 1.08 -9.29 13.61
N ASP A 34 2.37 -9.02 13.40
CA ASP A 34 3.11 -7.85 13.88
C ASP A 34 3.48 -6.85 12.78
N LEU A 35 3.12 -7.14 11.52
CA LEU A 35 3.60 -6.39 10.36
C LEU A 35 2.51 -5.57 9.70
N ILE A 36 1.33 -6.16 9.48
CA ILE A 36 0.18 -5.54 8.81
C ILE A 36 -1.00 -5.49 9.77
N SER A 37 -1.63 -4.32 9.85
CA SER A 37 -2.87 -4.11 10.59
C SER A 37 -3.96 -5.00 10.02
N SER A 38 -4.56 -5.84 10.86
CA SER A 38 -5.63 -6.74 10.49
C SER A 38 -6.63 -6.89 11.64
N LEU A 39 -7.87 -7.23 11.26
CA LEU A 39 -9.00 -7.43 12.14
C LEU A 39 -9.48 -8.87 12.00
N THR A 40 -10.17 -9.38 13.02
CA THR A 40 -10.78 -10.71 12.96
C THR A 40 -11.88 -10.71 11.89
N PRO A 41 -11.77 -11.53 10.84
CA PRO A 41 -12.79 -11.58 9.81
C PRO A 41 -14.03 -12.33 10.30
N GLU A 42 -15.21 -11.92 9.80
CA GLU A 42 -16.48 -12.59 10.12
C GLU A 42 -16.57 -14.00 9.51
N THR A 43 -15.86 -14.23 8.40
CA THR A 43 -15.77 -15.55 7.75
C THR A 43 -14.32 -15.86 7.36
N PRO A 44 -13.92 -17.13 7.17
CA PRO A 44 -12.53 -17.49 6.86
C PRO A 44 -11.93 -16.82 5.62
N ARG A 45 -12.77 -16.31 4.70
CA ARG A 45 -12.36 -15.61 3.48
C ARG A 45 -12.95 -14.18 3.40
N GLY A 46 -13.51 -13.70 4.51
CA GLY A 46 -14.12 -12.38 4.60
C GLY A 46 -13.07 -11.27 4.63
N ALA A 47 -13.55 -10.03 4.62
CA ALA A 47 -12.70 -8.87 4.83
C ALA A 47 -12.03 -8.96 6.20
N SER A 48 -10.73 -8.72 6.24
CA SER A 48 -9.92 -8.66 7.46
C SER A 48 -9.02 -7.44 7.50
N LEU A 49 -8.81 -6.76 6.38
CA LEU A 49 -7.88 -5.65 6.27
C LEU A 49 -8.62 -4.31 6.30
N PRO A 50 -8.26 -3.39 7.22
CA PRO A 50 -8.74 -2.02 7.20
C PRO A 50 -7.95 -1.18 6.17
N PHE A 51 -8.34 0.08 5.98
CA PHE A 51 -7.67 0.97 5.01
C PHE A 51 -6.18 1.19 5.32
N VAL A 52 -5.80 1.31 6.60
CA VAL A 52 -4.39 1.49 6.95
C VAL A 52 -3.51 0.34 6.43
N ALA A 53 -4.06 -0.88 6.29
CA ALA A 53 -3.31 -2.01 5.74
C ALA A 53 -2.88 -1.75 4.29
N VAL A 54 -3.70 -1.05 3.49
CA VAL A 54 -3.32 -0.66 2.11
C VAL A 54 -2.12 0.29 2.15
N ALA A 55 -2.13 1.26 3.06
CA ALA A 55 -1.03 2.21 3.23
C ALA A 55 0.26 1.52 3.70
N GLU A 56 0.16 0.59 4.65
CA GLU A 56 1.30 -0.20 5.14
C GLU A 56 1.92 -1.07 4.04
N VAL A 57 1.09 -1.77 3.26
CA VAL A 57 1.58 -2.61 2.16
C VAL A 57 2.22 -1.76 1.06
N GLN A 58 1.63 -0.61 0.71
CA GLN A 58 2.23 0.30 -0.28
C GLN A 58 3.56 0.85 0.20
N PHE A 59 3.62 1.30 1.46
CA PHE A 59 4.84 1.77 2.11
C PHE A 59 5.95 0.69 2.10
N PHE A 60 5.64 -0.54 2.47
CA PHE A 60 6.63 -1.64 2.46
C PHE A 60 7.06 -2.01 1.04
N SER A 61 6.15 -1.94 0.07
CA SER A 61 6.48 -2.14 -1.35
C SER A 61 7.46 -1.08 -1.84
N HIS A 62 7.32 0.15 -1.36
CA HIS A 62 8.24 1.24 -1.65
C HIS A 62 9.60 1.10 -0.96
N LEU A 63 9.63 0.67 0.31
CA LEU A 63 10.88 0.34 1.00
C LEU A 63 11.68 -0.73 0.23
N ARG A 64 10.98 -1.71 -0.34
CA ARG A 64 11.61 -2.71 -1.23
C ARG A 64 12.18 -2.07 -2.50
N GLY A 65 11.48 -1.10 -3.08
CA GLY A 65 11.98 -0.28 -4.19
C GLY A 65 13.23 0.54 -3.85
N GLN A 66 13.42 0.90 -2.58
CA GLN A 66 14.65 1.54 -2.07
C GLN A 66 15.82 0.55 -1.87
N GLY A 67 15.65 -0.72 -2.27
CA GLY A 67 16.70 -1.73 -2.26
C GLY A 67 16.84 -2.50 -0.94
N LEU A 68 15.87 -2.41 -0.03
CA LEU A 68 15.84 -3.22 1.18
C LEU A 68 15.31 -4.63 0.86
N SER A 69 15.91 -5.65 1.48
CA SER A 69 15.40 -7.02 1.38
C SER A 69 14.04 -7.15 2.08
N LEU A 70 13.25 -8.13 1.67
CA LEU A 70 11.99 -8.47 2.35
C LEU A 70 12.22 -8.74 3.84
N ARG A 71 13.33 -9.41 4.20
CA ARG A 71 13.67 -9.71 5.59
C ARG A 71 13.94 -8.44 6.39
N ALA A 72 14.77 -7.53 5.88
CA ALA A 72 15.06 -6.27 6.57
C ALA A 72 13.80 -5.42 6.78
N ILE A 73 12.90 -5.41 5.79
CA ILE A 73 11.60 -4.73 5.91
C ILE A 73 10.76 -5.41 6.99
N THR A 74 10.59 -6.73 6.95
CA THR A 74 9.70 -7.42 7.90
C THR A 74 10.22 -7.33 9.34
N GLU A 75 11.52 -7.50 9.57
CA GLU A 75 12.10 -7.39 10.92
C GLU A 75 12.12 -5.95 11.42
N GLY A 76 12.57 -5.00 10.58
CA GLY A 76 12.66 -3.61 10.97
C GLY A 76 11.29 -2.98 11.23
N MET A 77 10.30 -3.28 10.40
CA MET A 77 8.94 -2.74 10.56
C MET A 77 8.13 -3.41 11.65
N ALA A 78 8.40 -4.68 11.96
CA ALA A 78 7.87 -5.30 13.18
C ALA A 78 8.41 -4.59 14.43
N ALA A 79 9.72 -4.32 14.49
CA ALA A 79 10.32 -3.59 15.62
C ALA A 79 9.77 -2.15 15.74
N VAL A 80 9.62 -1.45 14.61
CA VAL A 80 9.02 -0.10 14.60
C VAL A 80 7.55 -0.14 15.04
N ARG A 81 6.78 -1.15 14.63
CA ARG A 81 5.40 -1.30 15.10
C ARG A 81 5.34 -1.55 16.60
N ASP A 82 6.22 -2.41 17.13
CA ASP A 82 6.29 -2.69 18.57
C ASP A 82 6.59 -1.41 19.37
N ALA A 83 7.53 -0.59 18.89
CA ALA A 83 7.90 0.66 19.53
C ALA A 83 6.83 1.78 19.41
N LEU A 84 6.24 1.96 18.23
CA LEU A 84 5.34 3.10 17.94
C LEU A 84 3.85 2.78 18.12
N GLY A 85 3.51 1.50 18.24
CA GLY A 85 2.17 0.97 18.33
C GLY A 85 1.46 0.78 16.98
N PRO A 86 0.19 0.35 17.00
CA PRO A 86 -0.56 0.00 15.79
C PRO A 86 -0.83 1.19 14.85
N ARG A 87 -0.72 2.43 15.35
CA ARG A 87 -0.84 3.66 14.56
C ARG A 87 0.54 4.25 14.22
N MET A 88 1.47 3.41 13.77
CA MET A 88 2.83 3.84 13.43
C MET A 88 2.88 4.77 12.22
N LEU A 89 1.97 4.60 11.25
CA LEU A 89 1.85 5.49 10.10
C LEU A 89 1.15 6.78 10.51
N GLN A 90 1.95 7.76 10.91
CA GLN A 90 1.55 9.14 11.15
C GLN A 90 2.53 10.08 10.46
N GLU A 91 2.02 11.18 9.92
CA GLU A 91 2.80 12.17 9.19
C GLU A 91 4.00 12.66 10.02
N GLY A 92 5.20 12.57 9.45
CA GLY A 92 6.46 12.96 10.10
C GLY A 92 6.92 12.04 11.24
N ARG A 93 6.01 11.42 12.00
CA ARG A 93 6.33 10.56 13.16
C ARG A 93 7.18 9.36 12.76
N LEU A 94 6.79 8.65 11.70
CA LEU A 94 7.50 7.43 11.31
C LEU A 94 8.94 7.71 10.87
N ALA A 95 9.16 8.81 10.14
CA ALA A 95 10.49 9.22 9.67
C ALA A 95 11.41 9.68 10.81
N HIS A 96 10.83 10.22 11.88
CA HIS A 96 11.57 10.67 13.06
C HIS A 96 11.77 9.52 14.06
N ASP A 97 10.68 9.01 14.64
CA ASP A 97 10.73 8.05 15.75
C ASP A 97 11.10 6.64 15.25
N GLY A 98 10.61 6.25 14.07
CA GLY A 98 10.90 4.93 13.48
C GLY A 98 12.37 4.80 13.08
N ARG A 99 13.03 5.91 12.73
CA ARG A 99 14.46 5.93 12.46
C ARG A 99 15.26 5.55 13.71
N ASP A 100 14.94 6.09 14.87
CA ASP A 100 15.65 5.76 16.11
C ASP A 100 15.48 4.27 16.47
N THR A 101 14.28 3.71 16.30
CA THR A 101 14.07 2.25 16.49
C THR A 101 14.90 1.41 15.52
N LEU A 102 14.97 1.79 14.25
CA LEU A 102 15.78 1.06 13.25
C LEU A 102 17.29 1.19 13.50
N VAL A 103 17.71 2.28 14.12
CA VAL A 103 19.10 2.55 14.50
C VAL A 103 19.56 1.61 15.63
N ASP A 104 18.64 1.26 16.53
CA ASP A 104 18.88 0.43 17.71
C ASP A 104 18.69 -1.07 17.45
N LEU A 105 18.37 -1.48 16.21
CA LEU A 105 18.33 -2.89 15.84
C LEU A 105 19.70 -3.55 16.06
N HIS A 106 19.73 -4.64 16.82
CA HIS A 106 20.95 -5.39 17.13
C HIS A 106 20.98 -6.75 16.41
N ASP A 107 22.19 -7.18 16.03
CA ASP A 107 22.60 -8.55 15.66
C ASP A 107 21.62 -9.37 14.77
N ASP A 108 21.27 -8.85 13.61
CA ASP A 108 20.81 -9.66 12.48
C ASP A 108 21.26 -9.06 11.13
N GLU A 109 21.28 -9.87 10.07
CA GLU A 109 21.51 -9.48 8.69
C GLU A 109 20.58 -8.33 8.24
N ALA A 110 19.36 -8.28 8.80
CA ALA A 110 18.41 -7.18 8.66
C ALA A 110 18.96 -5.84 9.22
N ALA A 111 19.61 -5.87 10.37
CA ALA A 111 20.21 -4.67 10.97
C ALA A 111 21.33 -4.11 10.09
N VAL A 112 22.09 -4.98 9.41
CA VAL A 112 23.17 -4.56 8.50
C VAL A 112 22.62 -3.79 7.29
N GLU A 113 21.45 -4.13 6.75
CA GLU A 113 20.85 -3.36 5.66
C GLU A 113 20.38 -1.97 6.10
N TRP A 114 19.82 -1.85 7.31
CA TRP A 114 19.43 -0.57 7.90
C TRP A 114 20.65 0.29 8.31
N GLU A 115 21.74 -0.34 8.75
CA GLU A 115 23.03 0.31 8.98
C GLU A 115 23.60 0.85 7.67
N ARG A 116 23.67 0.04 6.61
CA ARG A 116 24.10 0.54 5.28
C ARG A 116 23.21 1.65 4.76
N ALA A 117 21.90 1.58 5.01
CA ALA A 117 20.95 2.62 4.67
C ALA A 117 21.24 3.95 5.40
N ARG A 118 21.71 3.89 6.65
CA ARG A 118 22.17 5.06 7.42
C ARG A 118 23.32 5.80 6.73
N ASP A 119 24.24 5.05 6.13
CA ASP A 119 25.46 5.60 5.52
C ASP A 119 25.24 6.19 4.11
N ARG A 120 24.05 6.01 3.52
CA ARG A 120 23.70 6.60 2.22
C ARG A 120 23.34 8.09 2.33
N GLN A 121 23.44 8.81 1.22
CA GLN A 121 22.93 10.19 1.13
C GLN A 121 21.42 10.21 1.45
N GLY A 122 21.04 10.92 2.52
CA GLY A 122 19.66 10.97 3.05
C GLY A 122 19.39 10.01 4.21
N GLY A 123 20.24 9.00 4.44
CA GLY A 123 20.14 8.06 5.57
C GLY A 123 18.83 7.27 5.66
N ILE A 124 18.59 6.64 6.81
CA ILE A 124 17.34 5.90 7.12
C ILE A 124 16.12 6.81 6.97
N ARG A 125 16.22 8.05 7.46
CA ARG A 125 15.14 9.05 7.39
C ARG A 125 14.70 9.27 5.94
N GLY A 126 15.63 9.55 5.04
CA GLY A 126 15.32 9.79 3.62
C GLY A 126 14.71 8.57 2.95
N ILE A 127 15.14 7.35 3.31
CA ILE A 127 14.53 6.11 2.80
C ILE A 127 13.07 5.98 3.25
N ILE A 128 12.78 6.26 4.52
CA ILE A 128 11.40 6.25 5.03
C ILE A 128 10.57 7.35 4.36
N GLU A 129 11.07 8.58 4.29
CA GLU A 129 10.37 9.71 3.66
C GLU A 129 10.06 9.42 2.18
N ASN A 130 11.02 8.88 1.43
CA ASN A 130 10.79 8.47 0.04
C ASN A 130 9.75 7.36 -0.08
N ALA A 131 9.74 6.41 0.86
CA ALA A 131 8.76 5.32 0.82
C ALA A 131 7.34 5.75 1.26
N LEU A 132 7.21 6.87 1.95
CA LEU A 132 5.93 7.46 2.34
C LEU A 132 5.30 8.33 1.25
N VAL A 133 6.01 8.64 0.16
CA VAL A 133 5.54 9.50 -0.94
C VAL A 133 4.14 9.13 -1.48
N PRO A 134 3.75 7.84 -1.63
CA PRO A 134 2.41 7.49 -2.11
C PRO A 134 1.28 7.83 -1.14
N ILE A 135 1.57 8.13 0.12
CA ILE A 135 0.56 8.34 1.15
C ILE A 135 0.26 9.83 1.24
N THR A 136 -0.99 10.18 0.99
CA THR A 136 -1.52 11.51 1.32
C THR A 136 -2.07 11.50 2.74
N TRP A 137 -1.72 12.50 3.54
CA TRP A 137 -2.12 12.62 4.94
C TRP A 137 -3.37 13.50 5.09
N ALA A 138 -4.23 13.17 6.06
CA ALA A 138 -5.34 14.01 6.49
C ALA A 138 -4.87 15.07 7.50
N GLU A 139 -5.74 16.03 7.84
CA GLU A 139 -5.46 17.07 8.84
C GLU A 139 -5.09 16.51 10.23
N ASP A 140 -5.55 15.29 10.55
CA ASP A 140 -5.22 14.60 11.80
C ASP A 140 -3.90 13.81 11.74
N GLY A 141 -3.13 13.96 10.65
CA GLY A 141 -1.83 13.33 10.45
C GLY A 141 -1.88 11.84 10.13
N LEU A 142 -3.07 11.27 9.89
CA LEU A 142 -3.24 9.86 9.56
C LEU A 142 -3.46 9.67 8.05
N PRO A 143 -3.21 8.47 7.48
CA PRO A 143 -3.36 8.23 6.05
C PRO A 143 -4.78 8.55 5.57
N ALA A 144 -4.89 9.32 4.50
CA ALA A 144 -6.17 9.69 3.87
C ALA A 144 -6.35 9.00 2.53
N ARG A 145 -5.28 8.99 1.71
CA ARG A 145 -5.23 8.37 0.37
C ARG A 145 -3.92 7.64 0.16
N VAL A 146 -3.97 6.61 -0.67
CA VAL A 146 -2.79 5.84 -1.09
C VAL A 146 -2.75 5.81 -2.61
N ALA A 147 -1.71 6.38 -3.22
CA ALA A 147 -1.45 6.26 -4.64
C ALA A 147 -0.95 4.85 -4.99
N LEU A 148 -1.45 4.30 -6.10
CA LEU A 148 -1.13 2.96 -6.57
C LEU A 148 -0.25 3.00 -7.82
N ASP A 149 1.05 2.84 -7.62
CA ASP A 149 2.06 2.97 -8.68
C ASP A 149 1.99 1.93 -9.79
N ARG A 150 1.25 0.84 -9.57
CA ARG A 150 1.15 -0.25 -10.55
C ARG A 150 0.48 0.18 -11.86
N TYR A 151 -0.29 1.25 -11.83
CA TYR A 151 -1.03 1.75 -12.99
C TYR A 151 -0.22 2.86 -13.67
N ALA A 152 0.82 2.47 -14.42
CA ALA A 152 1.72 3.42 -15.06
C ALA A 152 0.96 4.44 -15.95
N GLY A 153 1.19 5.73 -15.71
CA GLY A 153 0.51 6.82 -16.43
C GLY A 153 -0.93 7.10 -15.98
N ALA A 154 -1.41 6.41 -14.94
CA ALA A 154 -2.71 6.62 -14.32
C ALA A 154 -2.53 7.16 -12.89
N GLU A 155 -3.23 8.24 -12.56
CA GLU A 155 -3.31 8.69 -11.17
C GLU A 155 -4.38 7.88 -10.43
N VAL A 156 -4.05 6.64 -10.08
CA VAL A 156 -4.97 5.75 -9.33
C VAL A 156 -4.70 5.89 -7.83
N VAL A 157 -5.77 6.10 -7.07
CA VAL A 157 -5.69 6.18 -5.61
C VAL A 157 -6.72 5.28 -4.94
N VAL A 158 -6.42 4.90 -3.71
CA VAL A 158 -7.40 4.38 -2.76
C VAL A 158 -7.71 5.48 -1.76
N ASP A 159 -8.98 5.88 -1.66
CA ASP A 159 -9.47 6.85 -0.67
C ASP A 159 -10.56 6.21 0.18
N HIS A 160 -10.36 6.10 1.48
CA HIS A 160 -11.32 5.44 2.39
C HIS A 160 -12.70 6.14 2.46
N THR A 161 -12.84 7.37 1.97
CA THR A 161 -14.10 8.12 1.97
C THR A 161 -14.85 8.05 0.63
N VAL A 162 -14.21 7.55 -0.43
CA VAL A 162 -14.77 7.52 -1.80
C VAL A 162 -14.85 6.09 -2.31
N ALA A 163 -15.92 5.75 -3.04
CA ALA A 163 -16.08 4.45 -3.69
C ALA A 163 -15.80 3.25 -2.75
N PHE A 164 -16.18 3.37 -1.47
CA PHE A 164 -15.92 2.38 -0.41
C PHE A 164 -14.43 2.04 -0.22
N GLY A 165 -13.52 2.91 -0.66
CA GLY A 165 -12.10 2.69 -0.68
C GLY A 165 -11.66 1.65 -1.71
N ARG A 166 -12.38 1.50 -2.83
CA ARG A 166 -11.87 0.78 -4.00
C ARG A 166 -10.94 1.71 -4.81
N PRO A 167 -9.99 1.16 -5.60
CA PRO A 167 -9.15 1.97 -6.46
C PRO A 167 -9.96 2.80 -7.45
N ILE A 168 -9.68 4.10 -7.52
CA ILE A 168 -10.33 5.05 -8.41
C ILE A 168 -9.31 5.80 -9.26
N LEU A 169 -9.72 6.21 -10.45
CA LEU A 169 -9.02 7.22 -11.25
C LEU A 169 -9.26 8.61 -10.64
N THR A 170 -8.19 9.25 -10.20
CA THR A 170 -8.23 10.59 -9.61
C THR A 170 -8.74 11.59 -10.65
N GLY A 171 -9.55 12.56 -10.20
CA GLY A 171 -10.18 13.57 -11.06
C GLY A 171 -11.48 13.14 -11.74
N LEU A 172 -11.70 11.83 -11.94
CA LEU A 172 -12.94 11.31 -12.53
C LEU A 172 -13.83 10.57 -11.51
N GLY A 173 -13.25 10.03 -10.43
CA GLY A 173 -13.98 9.24 -9.43
C GLY A 173 -14.49 7.89 -9.95
N VAL A 174 -14.06 7.50 -11.16
CA VAL A 174 -14.39 6.23 -11.80
C VAL A 174 -13.59 5.12 -11.14
N ARG A 175 -14.24 4.00 -10.78
CA ARG A 175 -13.54 2.84 -10.22
C ARG A 175 -12.72 2.16 -11.30
N VAL A 176 -11.51 1.74 -10.95
CA VAL A 176 -10.67 0.94 -11.86
C VAL A 176 -11.36 -0.36 -12.24
N GLU A 177 -12.13 -0.96 -11.32
CA GLU A 177 -12.87 -2.19 -11.60
C GLU A 177 -13.88 -2.01 -12.73
N ASP A 178 -14.62 -0.89 -12.77
CA ASP A 178 -15.64 -0.66 -13.79
C ASP A 178 -15.01 -0.60 -15.20
N VAL A 179 -13.85 0.07 -15.32
CA VAL A 179 -13.12 0.18 -16.58
C VAL A 179 -12.59 -1.18 -17.03
N VAL A 180 -12.00 -1.94 -16.10
CA VAL A 180 -11.40 -3.24 -16.38
C VAL A 180 -12.46 -4.29 -16.69
N GLU A 181 -13.56 -4.34 -15.95
CA GLU A 181 -14.65 -5.30 -16.15
C GLU A 181 -15.31 -5.12 -17.52
N MET A 182 -15.52 -3.87 -17.96
CA MET A 182 -16.03 -3.58 -19.30
C MET A 182 -15.08 -4.12 -20.39
N TRP A 183 -13.77 -3.88 -20.24
CA TRP A 183 -12.78 -4.44 -21.17
C TRP A 183 -12.76 -5.99 -21.15
N LEU A 184 -12.82 -6.61 -19.97
CA LEU A 184 -12.86 -8.07 -19.82
C LEU A 184 -14.14 -8.69 -20.40
N ALA A 185 -15.24 -7.94 -20.44
CA ALA A 185 -16.48 -8.35 -21.11
C ALA A 185 -16.35 -8.41 -22.65
N GLY A 186 -15.22 -7.94 -23.20
CA GLY A 186 -14.89 -8.02 -24.62
C GLY A 186 -15.08 -6.70 -25.38
N ASP A 187 -15.42 -5.61 -24.70
CA ASP A 187 -15.52 -4.30 -25.32
C ASP A 187 -14.15 -3.79 -25.78
N SER A 188 -14.12 -3.08 -26.92
CA SER A 188 -12.89 -2.53 -27.45
C SER A 188 -12.38 -1.37 -26.57
N ILE A 189 -11.06 -1.14 -26.60
CA ILE A 189 -10.42 -0.04 -25.86
C ILE A 189 -11.07 1.32 -26.21
N GLU A 190 -11.46 1.52 -27.47
CA GLU A 190 -12.14 2.74 -27.93
C GLU A 190 -13.52 2.92 -27.32
N THR A 191 -14.27 1.84 -27.14
CA THR A 191 -15.59 1.88 -26.50
C THR A 191 -15.44 2.21 -25.02
N VAL A 192 -14.55 1.50 -24.32
CA VAL A 192 -14.27 1.71 -22.88
C VAL A 192 -13.77 3.15 -22.64
N SER A 193 -12.83 3.62 -23.46
CA SER A 193 -12.30 4.98 -23.41
C SER A 193 -13.40 6.04 -23.52
N ARG A 194 -14.34 5.84 -24.45
CA ARG A 194 -15.46 6.76 -24.66
C ARG A 194 -16.45 6.74 -23.50
N GLU A 195 -16.77 5.56 -22.99
CA GLU A 195 -17.74 5.38 -21.91
C GLU A 195 -17.29 6.07 -20.62
N PHE A 196 -16.03 5.88 -20.24
CA PHE A 196 -15.49 6.43 -19.00
C PHE A 196 -14.81 7.79 -19.15
N GLY A 197 -14.73 8.34 -20.37
CA GLY A 197 -14.10 9.62 -20.64
C GLY A 197 -12.59 9.63 -20.36
N VAL A 198 -11.92 8.51 -20.62
CA VAL A 198 -10.49 8.29 -20.34
C VAL A 198 -9.70 8.09 -21.63
N SER A 199 -8.38 8.32 -21.62
CA SER A 199 -7.54 8.05 -22.79
C SER A 199 -7.41 6.54 -23.07
N ARG A 200 -7.11 6.18 -24.33
CA ARG A 200 -6.89 4.78 -24.72
C ARG A 200 -5.67 4.20 -23.99
N GLU A 201 -4.63 5.01 -23.83
CA GLU A 201 -3.40 4.66 -23.11
C GLU A 201 -3.71 4.34 -21.64
N LEU A 202 -4.64 5.08 -21.03
CA LEU A 202 -5.08 4.82 -19.66
C LEU A 202 -5.77 3.46 -19.56
N VAL A 203 -6.71 3.15 -20.45
CA VAL A 203 -7.40 1.84 -20.49
C VAL A 203 -6.38 0.70 -20.64
N GLU A 204 -5.42 0.84 -21.55
CA GLU A 204 -4.35 -0.15 -21.72
C GLU A 204 -3.49 -0.33 -20.46
N SER A 205 -3.13 0.77 -19.78
CA SER A 205 -2.39 0.71 -18.52
C SER A 205 -3.18 0.04 -17.41
N LEU A 206 -4.49 0.30 -17.30
CA LEU A 206 -5.35 -0.38 -16.34
C LEU A 206 -5.49 -1.88 -16.64
N ALA A 207 -5.68 -2.24 -17.91
CA ALA A 207 -5.75 -3.64 -18.34
C ALA A 207 -4.44 -4.40 -18.07
N ARG A 208 -3.29 -3.80 -18.42
CA ARG A 208 -1.96 -4.36 -18.11
C ARG A 208 -1.74 -4.51 -16.61
N GLY A 209 -2.06 -3.47 -15.84
CA GLY A 209 -1.98 -3.50 -14.39
C GLY A 209 -2.81 -4.64 -13.82
N TYR A 210 -4.07 -4.75 -14.22
CA TYR A 210 -4.95 -5.81 -13.74
C TYR A 210 -4.44 -7.23 -14.06
N ALA A 211 -4.02 -7.48 -15.31
CA ALA A 211 -3.54 -8.80 -15.74
C ALA A 211 -2.32 -9.31 -14.96
N GLN A 212 -1.52 -8.41 -14.36
CA GLN A 212 -0.37 -8.79 -13.53
C GLN A 212 -0.73 -9.22 -12.10
N ALA A 213 -1.97 -8.97 -11.64
CA ALA A 213 -2.46 -9.38 -10.31
C ALA A 213 -3.40 -10.60 -10.33
N ALA A 214 -3.91 -10.98 -11.51
CA ALA A 214 -4.79 -12.13 -11.69
C ALA A 214 -3.98 -13.43 -11.76
#